data_AF-A0AAE7L5L7-F1
#
_entry.id   AF-A0AAE7L5L7-F1
#
_cell.length_a   1.000
_cell.length_b   1.000
_cell.length_c   1.000
_cell.angle_alpha   90.00
_cell.angle_beta   90.00
_cell.angle_gamma   90.00
#
_symmetry.space_group_name_H-M   'P 1'
#
loop_
_entity.id
_entity.type
_entity.pdbx_description
1 polymer ?
#
loop_
_entity_poly.entity_id
_entity_poly.type
_entity_poly.pdbx_seq_one_letter_code
_entity_poly.pdbx_strand_id
1 'polypeptide(L)'
;MSYTVTVRNDSRYWDGYGLIHTWLVITDENGEHKGFSYFRAPDAGTNGVVDDSEKLWDRHYTESVTLEISSQQYDVLSNSIDKFKKIPPDYNVIPNDKFYNCTVAADAILKSAGINY
;
A
#
# COMPACT_ATOMS: atom_id res chain seq x y z
N MET A 1 -8.62 -16.86 -12.22
CA MET A 1 -8.97 -15.42 -12.19
C MET A 1 -7.84 -14.65 -12.89
N SER A 2 -7.97 -13.34 -13.07
CA SER A 2 -6.86 -12.47 -13.53
C SER A 2 -6.07 -11.95 -12.34
N TYR A 3 -4.78 -11.62 -12.54
CA TYR A 3 -4.01 -10.89 -11.54
C TYR A 3 -4.53 -9.47 -11.44
N THR A 4 -4.67 -8.95 -10.21
CA THR A 4 -5.16 -7.59 -9.99
C THR A 4 -4.35 -6.85 -8.94
N VAL A 5 -4.38 -5.51 -9.03
CA VAL A 5 -4.07 -4.62 -7.91
C VAL A 5 -5.29 -3.74 -7.64
N THR A 6 -5.69 -3.68 -6.39
CA THR A 6 -6.76 -2.81 -5.90
C THR A 6 -6.15 -1.74 -5.01
N VAL A 7 -6.30 -0.48 -5.41
CA VAL A 7 -5.95 0.69 -4.60
C VAL A 7 -7.19 1.08 -3.82
N ARG A 8 -7.07 1.22 -2.49
CA ARG A 8 -8.15 1.61 -1.60
C ARG A 8 -7.73 2.79 -0.76
N ASN A 9 -8.70 3.65 -0.42
CA ASN A 9 -8.46 4.73 0.53
C ASN A 9 -9.65 5.00 1.45
N ASP A 10 -9.37 5.74 2.51
CA ASP A 10 -10.39 6.36 3.37
C ASP A 10 -10.61 7.81 2.92
N SER A 11 -11.85 8.24 2.63
CA SER A 11 -12.12 9.62 2.18
C SER A 11 -12.33 10.60 3.34
N ARG A 12 -12.43 10.11 4.57
CA ARG A 12 -12.59 10.98 5.73
C ARG A 12 -11.26 11.65 6.03
N TYR A 13 -11.22 12.97 5.86
CA TYR A 13 -10.06 13.80 6.20
C TYR A 13 -9.56 13.55 7.63
N TRP A 14 -10.48 13.26 8.56
CA TRP A 14 -10.24 13.00 9.97
C TRP A 14 -11.30 12.02 10.51
N ASP A 15 -10.85 10.95 11.15
CA ASP A 15 -11.70 9.99 11.90
C ASP A 15 -11.58 10.19 13.43
N GLY A 16 -10.85 11.21 13.87
CA GLY A 16 -10.50 11.43 15.27
C GLY A 16 -9.19 10.77 15.72
N TYR A 17 -8.52 10.02 14.83
CA TYR A 17 -7.25 9.32 15.09
C TYR A 17 -6.16 9.51 13.99
N GLY A 18 -6.50 9.94 12.76
CA GLY A 18 -5.50 10.23 11.71
C GLY A 18 -6.04 10.78 10.37
N LEU A 19 -5.11 11.02 9.42
CA LEU A 19 -5.34 11.50 8.04
C LEU A 19 -5.73 10.37 7.07
N ILE A 20 -6.34 10.73 5.93
CA ILE A 20 -6.62 9.88 4.75
C ILE A 20 -5.53 8.81 4.56
N HIS A 21 -5.94 7.55 4.62
CA HIS A 21 -5.05 6.40 4.49
C HIS A 21 -5.24 5.71 3.14
N THR A 22 -4.13 5.37 2.47
CA THR A 22 -4.13 4.63 1.20
C THR A 22 -3.43 3.29 1.40
N TRP A 23 -4.02 2.22 0.87
CA TRP A 23 -3.43 0.88 0.90
C TRP A 23 -3.69 0.13 -0.40
N LEU A 24 -2.92 -0.92 -0.62
CA LEU A 24 -3.01 -1.80 -1.79
C LEU A 24 -3.41 -3.21 -1.38
N VAL A 25 -4.16 -3.85 -2.26
CA VAL A 25 -4.47 -5.29 -2.22
C VAL A 25 -4.16 -5.85 -3.60
N ILE A 26 -3.11 -6.67 -3.70
CA ILE A 26 -2.83 -7.44 -4.92
C ILE A 26 -3.45 -8.82 -4.80
N THR A 27 -3.98 -9.34 -5.90
CA THR A 27 -4.60 -10.67 -5.96
C THR A 27 -4.00 -11.47 -7.10
N ASP A 28 -3.64 -12.73 -6.86
CA ASP A 28 -3.10 -13.62 -7.87
C ASP A 28 -4.20 -14.30 -8.72
N GLU A 29 -3.78 -15.15 -9.66
CA GLU A 29 -4.71 -15.90 -10.52
C GLU A 29 -5.58 -16.94 -9.78
N ASN A 30 -5.18 -17.34 -8.57
CA ASN A 30 -5.88 -18.29 -7.70
C ASN A 30 -6.84 -17.59 -6.73
N GLY A 31 -6.79 -16.26 -6.63
CA GLY A 31 -7.57 -15.48 -5.68
C GLY A 31 -6.87 -15.24 -4.35
N GLU A 32 -5.58 -15.56 -4.23
CA GLU A 32 -4.79 -15.30 -3.03
C GLU A 32 -4.44 -13.81 -2.95
N HIS A 33 -4.60 -13.23 -1.76
CA HIS A 33 -4.41 -11.79 -1.53
C HIS A 33 -3.10 -11.47 -0.83
N LYS A 34 -2.45 -10.37 -1.24
CA LYS A 34 -1.32 -9.76 -0.53
C LYS A 34 -1.50 -8.25 -0.44
N GLY A 35 -0.99 -7.66 0.62
CA GLY A 35 -1.50 -6.40 1.15
C GLY A 35 -0.37 -5.49 1.49
N PHE A 36 -0.65 -4.20 1.34
CA PHE A 36 0.31 -3.18 1.63
C PHE A 36 -0.39 -1.95 2.18
N SER A 37 -0.20 -1.74 3.46
CA SER A 37 -0.60 -0.54 4.19
C SER A 37 0.64 0.01 4.87
N TYR A 38 0.83 1.33 4.86
CA TYR A 38 2.06 1.94 5.37
C TYR A 38 1.77 3.12 6.31
N PHE A 39 2.32 3.06 7.52
CA PHE A 39 2.03 4.01 8.59
C PHE A 39 3.30 4.30 9.41
N ARG A 40 3.23 5.31 10.26
CA ARG A 40 4.32 5.62 11.19
C ARG A 40 4.43 4.52 12.24
N ALA A 41 5.65 4.03 12.50
CA ALA A 41 5.88 3.09 13.58
C ALA A 41 5.59 3.77 14.95
N PRO A 42 4.83 3.14 15.87
CA PRO A 42 4.51 3.71 17.18
C PRO A 42 5.76 4.03 18.03
N ASP A 43 6.75 3.12 17.98
CA ASP A 43 7.86 3.10 18.95
C ASP A 43 9.24 3.35 18.31
N ALA A 44 9.32 3.59 16.99
CA ALA A 44 10.59 3.57 16.23
C ALA A 44 11.01 4.92 15.63
N GLY A 45 10.61 6.05 16.22
CA GLY A 45 11.04 7.38 15.78
C GLY A 45 10.37 7.84 14.48
N THR A 46 11.15 7.99 13.41
CA THR A 46 10.68 8.37 12.06
C THR A 46 10.38 7.17 11.18
N ASN A 47 10.76 5.95 11.56
CA ASN A 47 10.59 4.78 10.70
C ASN A 47 9.10 4.55 10.38
N GLY A 48 8.81 4.17 9.13
CA GLY A 48 7.51 3.61 8.79
C GLY A 48 7.43 2.12 9.09
N VAL A 49 6.23 1.59 8.96
CA VAL A 49 5.93 0.16 9.14
C VAL A 49 4.88 -0.26 8.12
N VAL A 50 5.07 -1.48 7.59
CA VAL A 50 4.13 -2.13 6.68
C VAL A 50 3.17 -2.99 7.49
N ASP A 51 1.88 -2.82 7.25
CA ASP A 51 0.84 -3.77 7.60
C ASP A 51 0.46 -4.50 6.31
N ASP A 52 0.62 -5.82 6.32
CA ASP A 52 0.22 -6.74 5.27
C ASP A 52 -0.79 -7.77 5.77
N SER A 53 -1.48 -7.45 6.88
CA SER A 53 -2.44 -8.36 7.49
C SER A 53 -3.66 -8.57 6.61
N GLU A 54 -4.27 -9.76 6.77
CA GLU A 54 -5.50 -10.12 6.06
C GLU A 54 -6.68 -9.18 6.35
N LYS A 55 -6.59 -8.41 7.44
CA LYS A 55 -7.60 -7.40 7.78
C LYS A 55 -7.73 -6.31 6.72
N LEU A 56 -6.72 -6.13 5.84
CA LEU A 56 -6.77 -5.15 4.76
C LEU A 56 -7.77 -5.50 3.65
N TRP A 57 -8.10 -6.79 3.48
CA TRP A 57 -9.07 -7.23 2.46
C TRP A 57 -10.50 -6.83 2.84
N ASP A 58 -10.81 -6.92 4.13
CA ASP A 58 -12.16 -6.67 4.65
C ASP A 58 -12.29 -5.28 5.28
N ARG A 59 -11.20 -4.52 5.36
CA ARG A 59 -11.22 -3.14 5.83
C ARG A 59 -12.16 -2.31 4.97
N HIS A 60 -13.09 -1.62 5.64
CA HIS A 60 -13.96 -0.65 5.00
C HIS A 60 -13.11 0.44 4.31
N TYR A 61 -13.41 0.71 3.04
CA TYR A 61 -12.82 1.78 2.24
C TYR A 61 -13.92 2.75 1.83
N THR A 62 -13.54 3.98 1.50
CA THR A 62 -14.48 4.91 0.86
C THR A 62 -14.37 4.86 -0.65
N GLU A 63 -13.16 4.96 -1.19
CA GLU A 63 -12.93 4.79 -2.63
C GLU A 63 -12.04 3.57 -2.87
N SER A 64 -12.27 2.92 -4.02
CA SER A 64 -11.49 1.78 -4.47
C SER A 64 -11.42 1.78 -5.99
N VAL A 65 -10.25 1.43 -6.52
CA VAL A 65 -10.05 1.15 -7.94
C VAL A 65 -9.30 -0.17 -8.07
N THR A 66 -9.79 -1.04 -8.96
CA THR A 66 -9.15 -2.32 -9.27
C THR A 66 -8.65 -2.28 -10.70
N LEU A 67 -7.38 -2.65 -10.88
CA LEU A 67 -6.72 -2.74 -12.17
C LEU A 67 -6.31 -4.20 -12.41
N GLU A 68 -6.60 -4.70 -13.60
CA GLU A 68 -5.98 -5.94 -14.06
C GLU A 68 -4.50 -5.68 -14.37
N ILE A 69 -3.65 -6.62 -13.98
CA ILE A 69 -2.20 -6.54 -14.15
C ILE A 69 -1.69 -7.84 -14.76
N SER A 70 -0.49 -7.80 -15.34
CA SER A 70 0.21 -9.02 -15.76
C SER A 70 0.80 -9.76 -14.56
N SER A 71 1.10 -11.05 -14.73
CA SER A 71 1.84 -11.85 -13.74
C SER A 71 3.20 -11.22 -13.40
N GLN A 72 3.90 -10.68 -14.41
CA GLN A 72 5.17 -9.98 -14.19
C GLN A 72 5.00 -8.74 -13.31
N GLN A 73 3.94 -7.95 -13.51
CA GLN A 73 3.64 -6.81 -12.64
C GLN A 73 3.30 -7.26 -11.23
N TYR A 74 2.52 -8.33 -11.07
CA TYR A 74 2.21 -8.91 -9.78
C TYR A 74 3.48 -9.33 -9.01
N ASP A 75 4.42 -9.99 -9.67
CA ASP A 75 5.69 -10.39 -9.07
C ASP A 75 6.51 -9.18 -8.62
N VAL A 76 6.56 -8.13 -9.44
CA VAL A 76 7.26 -6.89 -9.09
C VAL A 76 6.62 -6.19 -7.90
N LEU A 77 5.29 -6.07 -7.87
CA LEU A 77 4.55 -5.52 -6.72
C LEU A 77 4.82 -6.34 -5.46
N SER A 78 4.69 -7.67 -5.54
CA SER A 78 4.94 -8.59 -4.43
C SER A 78 6.33 -8.43 -3.84
N ASN A 79 7.35 -8.36 -4.69
CA ASN A 79 8.74 -8.15 -4.29
C ASN A 79 8.99 -6.76 -3.69
N SER A 80 8.33 -5.73 -4.24
CA SER A 80 8.43 -4.35 -3.75
C SER A 80 7.83 -4.22 -2.34
N ILE A 81 6.69 -4.86 -2.09
CA ILE A 81 6.07 -4.96 -0.77
C ILE A 81 7.02 -5.62 0.23
N ASP A 82 7.65 -6.74 -0.13
CA ASP A 82 8.60 -7.43 0.74
C ASP A 82 9.84 -6.59 1.04
N LYS A 83 10.30 -5.78 0.09
CA LYS A 83 11.42 -4.84 0.31
C LYS A 83 11.03 -3.75 1.30
N PHE A 84 9.87 -3.12 1.13
CA PHE A 84 9.35 -2.13 2.09
C PHE A 84 9.18 -2.73 3.48
N LYS A 85 8.78 -4.00 3.59
CA LYS A 85 8.66 -4.67 4.90
C LYS A 85 10.01 -4.90 5.57
N LYS A 86 11.04 -5.27 4.79
CA LYS A 86 12.39 -5.57 5.32
C LYS A 86 13.19 -4.31 5.66
N ILE A 87 13.07 -3.27 4.84
CA ILE A 87 13.81 -2.02 4.97
C ILE A 87 12.79 -0.88 4.78
N PRO A 88 11.91 -0.65 5.77
CA PRO A 88 10.91 0.40 5.65
C PRO A 88 11.60 1.76 5.58
N PRO A 89 11.23 2.62 4.61
CA PRO A 89 11.66 4.00 4.61
C PRO A 89 11.22 4.74 5.88
N ASP A 90 11.68 5.98 6.05
CA ASP A 90 11.12 6.87 7.06
C ASP A 90 9.72 7.35 6.63
N TYR A 91 8.82 7.43 7.61
CA TYR A 91 7.47 7.95 7.48
C TYR A 91 7.40 9.43 7.84
N ASN A 92 6.75 10.23 6.99
CA ASN A 92 6.33 11.59 7.32
C ASN A 92 4.95 11.86 6.71
N VAL A 93 4.05 12.42 7.52
CA VAL A 93 2.70 12.81 7.10
C VAL A 93 2.74 13.73 5.87
N ILE A 94 3.68 14.69 5.86
CA ILE A 94 3.97 15.55 4.72
C ILE A 94 5.22 14.97 4.04
N PRO A 95 5.05 14.16 2.97
CA PRO A 95 6.14 13.45 2.34
C PRO A 95 7.05 14.42 1.57
N ASN A 96 8.29 14.01 1.32
CA ASN A 96 9.22 14.67 0.41
C ASN A 96 10.13 13.60 -0.22
N ASP A 97 11.16 13.99 -0.96
CA ASP A 97 12.07 13.06 -1.67
C ASP A 97 12.74 12.00 -0.75
N LYS A 98 12.73 12.21 0.58
CA LYS A 98 13.32 11.32 1.57
C LYS A 98 12.30 10.59 2.44
N PHE A 99 11.06 11.08 2.52
CA PHE A 99 10.06 10.59 3.46
C PHE A 99 8.78 10.18 2.76
N TYR A 100 8.24 9.04 3.18
CA TYR A 100 7.03 8.45 2.63
C TYR A 100 5.83 8.70 3.54
N ASN A 101 4.66 8.94 2.97
CA ASN A 101 3.39 8.69 3.66
C ASN A 101 2.71 7.47 3.02
N CYS A 102 1.54 7.06 3.52
CA CYS A 102 0.76 5.94 2.97
C CYS A 102 0.51 6.06 1.46
N THR A 103 0.22 7.28 0.98
CA THR A 103 -0.11 7.55 -0.43
C THR A 103 1.13 7.48 -1.32
N VAL A 104 2.22 8.14 -0.94
CA VAL A 104 3.50 8.10 -1.69
C VAL A 104 4.12 6.71 -1.65
N ALA A 105 3.95 5.97 -0.55
CA ALA A 105 4.40 4.59 -0.46
C ALA A 105 3.61 3.69 -1.42
N ALA A 106 2.29 3.80 -1.43
CA ALA A 106 1.45 3.06 -2.38
C ALA A 106 1.80 3.41 -3.84
N ASP A 107 1.97 4.69 -4.16
CA ASP A 107 2.40 5.15 -5.48
C ASP A 107 3.78 4.59 -5.88
N ALA A 108 4.76 4.58 -4.97
CA ALA A 108 6.07 4.01 -5.26
C ALA A 108 6.02 2.49 -5.49
N ILE A 109 5.18 1.76 -4.76
CA ILE A 109 4.94 0.33 -5.03
C ILE A 109 4.35 0.17 -6.44
N LEU A 110 3.30 0.91 -6.81
CA LEU A 110 2.67 0.84 -8.13
C LEU A 110 3.65 1.18 -9.27
N LYS A 111 4.39 2.29 -9.14
CA LYS A 111 5.40 2.73 -10.10
C LYS A 111 6.55 1.74 -10.25
N SER A 112 6.89 0.99 -9.19
CA SER A 112 7.91 -0.06 -9.31
C SER A 112 7.54 -1.14 -10.33
N ALA A 113 6.24 -1.38 -10.55
CA ALA A 113 5.69 -2.28 -11.56
C ALA A 113 5.27 -1.57 -12.87
N GLY A 114 5.63 -0.29 -13.05
CA GLY A 114 5.26 0.49 -14.23
C GLY A 114 3.77 0.85 -14.31
N ILE A 115 3.05 0.80 -13.18
CA ILE A 115 1.63 1.16 -13.10
C ILE A 115 1.53 2.64 -12.74
N ASN A 116 0.93 3.43 -13.64
CA ASN A 116 0.60 4.83 -13.38
C ASN A 116 -0.93 4.94 -13.24
N TYR A 117 -1.39 5.48 -12.11
CA TYR A 117 -2.80 5.60 -11.72
C TYR A 117 -3.10 7.04 -11.34
#